data_AF-A0A1G9ZQ74-F1
#
_entry.id   AF-A0A1G9ZQ74-F1
#
_cell.length_a   1.000
_cell.length_b   1.000
_cell.length_c   1.000
_cell.angle_alpha   90.00
_cell.angle_beta   90.00
_cell.angle_gamma   90.00
#
_symmetry.space_group_name_H-M   'P 1'
#
loop_
_entity.id
_entity.type
_entity.pdbx_description
1 polymer ?
#
loop_
_entity_poly.entity_id
_entity_poly.type
_entity_poly.pdbx_seq_one_letter_code
_entity_poly.pdbx_strand_id
1 'polypeptide(L)'
;MSAAAYQPSDLPSRMASKIEVDPESGCWLWTGSRNRQGLSGYGTVSYEGKTDLVHRVVFRLLVGEIPEGFQVSHAEPRWPHHTRCCNPDHLEAVTREEALGHRDWKRARARRTHCRHGHAYTPENTYLDPRGFRQCRACRSGRDKSR
;
A
#
# COMPACT_ATOMS: atom_id res chain seq x y z
N MET A 1 0.29 -19.79 16.60
CA MET A 1 1.12 -18.62 16.26
C MET A 1 1.82 -18.98 14.96
N SER A 2 1.34 -18.49 13.81
CA SER A 2 2.07 -18.72 12.55
C SER A 2 3.39 -17.97 12.62
N ALA A 3 4.50 -18.68 12.47
CA ALA A 3 5.79 -18.06 12.32
C ALA A 3 5.83 -17.30 10.99
N ALA A 4 6.33 -16.07 10.99
CA ALA A 4 6.59 -15.35 9.74
C ALA A 4 7.57 -16.17 8.88
N ALA A 5 7.30 -16.30 7.58
CA ALA A 5 8.08 -17.18 6.70
C ALA A 5 9.50 -16.64 6.45
N TYR A 6 9.70 -15.34 6.67
CA TYR A 6 10.97 -14.65 6.47
C TYR A 6 11.30 -13.75 7.66
N GLN A 7 12.58 -13.44 7.83
CA GLN A 7 13.09 -12.53 8.85
C GLN A 7 14.02 -11.48 8.22
N PRO A 8 14.11 -10.24 8.76
CA PRO A 8 15.04 -9.24 8.25
C PRO A 8 16.50 -9.70 8.27
N SER A 9 16.86 -10.63 9.17
CA SER A 9 18.19 -11.24 9.26
C SER A 9 18.57 -12.09 8.04
N ASP A 10 17.59 -12.51 7.23
CA ASP A 10 17.83 -13.28 6.01
C ASP A 10 18.35 -12.39 4.86
N LEU A 11 18.31 -11.06 5.04
CA LEU A 11 18.84 -10.08 4.12
C LEU A 11 20.32 -9.75 4.42
N PRO A 12 21.07 -9.23 3.43
CA PRO A 12 22.39 -8.67 3.67
C PRO A 12 22.37 -7.66 4.82
N SER A 13 23.37 -7.71 5.71
CA SER A 13 23.37 -6.93 6.96
C SER A 13 23.18 -5.43 6.77
N ARG A 14 23.65 -4.86 5.64
CA ARG A 14 23.46 -3.44 5.28
C ARG A 14 22.01 -3.04 5.02
N MET A 15 21.17 -3.99 4.64
CA MET A 15 19.74 -3.83 4.41
C MET A 15 18.97 -4.13 5.68
N ALA A 16 19.29 -5.26 6.35
CA ALA A 16 18.68 -5.67 7.60
C ALA A 16 18.74 -4.57 8.67
N SER A 17 19.88 -3.86 8.78
CA SER A 17 20.05 -2.76 9.74
C SER A 17 19.21 -1.51 9.46
N LYS A 18 18.53 -1.44 8.30
CA LYS A 18 17.67 -0.32 7.88
C LYS A 18 16.19 -0.72 7.81
N ILE A 19 15.85 -1.82 8.48
CA ILE A 19 14.49 -2.33 8.57
C ILE A 19 14.06 -2.28 10.03
N GLU A 20 13.00 -1.53 10.28
CA GLU A 20 12.28 -1.54 11.56
C GLU A 20 11.03 -2.40 11.40
N VAL A 21 10.87 -3.41 12.26
CA VAL A 21 9.67 -4.26 12.25
C VAL A 21 8.59 -3.59 13.10
N ASP A 22 7.47 -3.23 12.49
CA ASP A 22 6.31 -2.74 13.22
C ASP A 22 5.58 -3.92 13.89
N PRO A 23 5.48 -3.98 15.23
CA PRO A 23 4.88 -5.13 15.92
C PRO A 23 3.36 -5.26 15.72
N GLU A 24 2.65 -4.17 15.38
CA GLU A 24 1.20 -4.19 15.18
C GLU A 24 0.85 -4.74 13.79
N SER A 25 1.53 -4.27 12.75
CA SER A 25 1.26 -4.68 11.38
C SER A 25 2.20 -5.77 10.86
N GLY A 26 3.33 -6.05 11.51
CA GLY A 26 4.37 -6.91 10.94
C GLY A 26 5.09 -6.30 9.74
N CYS A 27 4.91 -5.00 9.45
CA CYS A 27 5.62 -4.34 8.36
C CYS A 27 7.12 -4.31 8.61
N TRP A 28 7.89 -4.49 7.54
CA TRP A 28 9.30 -4.16 7.51
C TRP A 28 9.46 -2.76 6.96
N LEU A 29 9.48 -1.77 7.85
CA LEU A 29 9.57 -0.36 7.52
C LEU A 29 11.00 0.01 7.14
N TRP A 30 11.20 0.38 5.89
CA TRP A 30 12.49 0.88 5.40
C TRP A 30 12.80 2.27 5.96
N THR A 31 13.94 2.39 6.64
CA THR A 31 14.45 3.64 7.22
C THR A 31 15.56 4.29 6.38
N GLY A 32 15.96 3.65 5.28
CA GLY A 32 17.00 4.13 4.37
C GLY A 32 16.52 5.18 3.35
N SER A 33 17.26 5.29 2.25
CA SER A 33 16.99 6.23 1.16
C SER A 33 15.61 6.01 0.53
N ARG A 34 15.03 7.11 0.03
CA ARG A 34 13.70 7.13 -0.58
C ARG A 34 13.73 7.96 -1.84
N ASN A 35 12.94 7.57 -2.82
CA ASN A 35 12.76 8.36 -4.04
C ASN A 35 11.76 9.52 -3.81
N ARG A 36 11.66 10.43 -4.78
CA ARG A 36 10.71 11.56 -4.76
C ARG A 36 9.32 11.22 -5.33
N GLN A 37 8.98 9.93 -5.48
CA GLN A 37 7.73 9.52 -6.11
C GLN A 37 6.60 9.39 -5.08
N GLY A 38 5.44 10.01 -5.35
CA GLY A 38 4.29 10.02 -4.44
C GLY A 38 4.47 10.95 -3.23
N LEU A 39 3.45 11.06 -2.38
CA LEU A 39 3.44 11.98 -1.23
C LEU A 39 4.48 11.62 -0.16
N SER A 40 4.88 10.36 -0.09
CA SER A 40 5.81 9.87 0.92
C SER A 40 7.15 9.45 0.32
N GLY A 41 7.24 9.05 -0.95
CA GLY A 41 8.46 8.45 -1.50
C GLY A 41 8.58 6.96 -1.15
N TYR A 42 8.91 6.14 -2.15
CA TYR A 42 9.18 4.71 -1.99
C TYR A 42 10.61 4.50 -1.50
N GLY A 43 10.81 3.51 -0.63
CA GLY A 43 12.15 3.09 -0.21
C GLY A 43 12.98 2.59 -1.40
N THR A 44 14.23 3.01 -1.47
CA THR A 44 15.20 2.60 -2.48
C THR A 44 16.47 2.05 -1.83
N VAL A 45 17.12 1.14 -2.54
CA VAL A 45 18.38 0.53 -2.12
C VAL A 45 19.29 0.33 -3.33
N SER A 46 20.60 0.52 -3.12
CA SER A 46 21.62 0.11 -4.10
C SER A 46 22.02 -1.33 -3.82
N TYR A 47 21.82 -2.20 -4.80
CA TYR A 47 22.14 -3.62 -4.75
C TYR A 47 22.79 -4.02 -6.07
N GLU A 48 23.94 -4.70 -6.02
CA GLU A 48 24.71 -5.11 -7.22
C GLU A 48 24.98 -3.97 -8.21
N GLY A 49 25.34 -2.80 -7.69
CA GLY A 49 25.67 -1.62 -8.50
C GLY A 49 24.45 -0.92 -9.14
N LYS A 50 23.22 -1.36 -8.85
CA LYS A 50 21.98 -0.77 -9.37
C LYS A 50 21.09 -0.27 -8.23
N THR A 51 20.50 0.91 -8.41
CA THR A 51 19.49 1.44 -7.48
C THR A 51 18.11 0.95 -7.91
N ASP A 52 17.38 0.31 -7.01
CA ASP A 52 16.03 -0.21 -7.26
C ASP A 52 15.12 0.02 -6.02
N LEU A 53 13.83 -0.25 -6.17
CA LEU A 53 12.85 -0.19 -5.08
C LEU A 53 13.15 -1.31 -4.08
N VAL A 54 13.19 -0.96 -2.80
CA VAL A 54 13.63 -1.89 -1.75
C VAL A 54 12.76 -3.14 -1.66
N HIS A 55 11.44 -3.00 -1.81
CA HIS A 55 10.51 -4.13 -1.78
C HIS A 55 10.73 -5.11 -2.94
N ARG A 56 11.16 -4.64 -4.12
CA ARG A 56 11.49 -5.52 -5.26
C ARG A 56 12.79 -6.27 -5.02
N VAL A 57 13.78 -5.62 -4.43
CA VAL A 57 15.05 -6.26 -4.07
C VAL A 57 14.83 -7.31 -2.98
N VAL A 58 14.08 -6.98 -1.93
CA VAL A 58 13.76 -7.94 -0.86
C VAL A 58 12.97 -9.13 -1.41
N PHE A 59 11.97 -8.91 -2.26
CA PHE A 59 11.23 -9.99 -2.93
C PHE A 59 12.17 -10.92 -3.72
N ARG A 60 13.08 -10.34 -4.53
CA ARG A 60 14.05 -11.14 -5.31
C ARG A 60 14.98 -12.00 -4.46
N LEU A 61 15.40 -11.48 -3.30
CA LEU A 61 16.35 -12.16 -2.43
C LEU A 61 15.70 -13.27 -1.60
N LEU A 62 14.45 -13.09 -1.19
CA LEU A 62 13.80 -13.98 -0.23
C LEU A 62 12.74 -14.89 -0.87
N VAL A 63 12.01 -14.38 -1.87
CA VAL A 63 10.95 -15.13 -2.57
C VAL A 63 11.47 -15.72 -3.87
N GLY A 64 12.20 -14.93 -4.66
CA GLY A 64 12.79 -15.35 -5.92
C GLY A 64 12.57 -14.36 -7.06
N GLU A 65 12.97 -14.74 -8.27
CA GLU A 65 12.90 -13.87 -9.43
C GLU A 65 11.46 -13.41 -9.72
N ILE A 66 11.32 -12.14 -10.11
CA ILE A 66 10.03 -11.59 -10.54
C ILE A 66 9.83 -12.02 -11.99
N PRO A 67 8.79 -12.81 -12.33
CA PRO A 67 8.58 -13.28 -13.69
C PRO A 67 8.41 -12.13 -14.68
N GLU A 68 8.77 -12.36 -15.95
CA GLU A 68 8.60 -11.36 -17.00
C GLU A 68 7.12 -10.94 -17.15
N GLY A 69 6.86 -9.63 -17.22
CA GLY A 69 5.51 -9.07 -17.28
C GLY A 69 4.84 -8.88 -15.91
N PHE A 70 5.48 -9.31 -14.81
CA PHE A 70 4.98 -9.13 -13.45
C PHE A 70 5.66 -7.95 -12.75
N GLN A 71 4.94 -7.37 -11.80
CA GLN A 71 5.40 -6.35 -10.89
C GLN A 71 5.09 -6.74 -9.46
N VAL A 72 5.97 -6.36 -8.53
CA VAL A 72 5.72 -6.60 -7.11
C VAL A 72 4.78 -5.52 -6.59
N SER A 73 3.70 -5.94 -5.93
CA SER A 73 2.75 -5.05 -5.26
C SER A 73 2.46 -5.57 -3.86
N HIS A 74 1.95 -4.69 -2.99
CA HIS A 74 1.41 -5.15 -1.71
C HIS A 74 0.10 -5.89 -1.97
N ALA A 75 -0.02 -7.12 -1.47
CA ALA A 75 -1.19 -7.96 -1.67
C ALA A 75 -2.48 -7.26 -1.18
N GLU A 76 -2.39 -6.53 -0.06
CA GLU A 76 -3.51 -5.78 0.50
C GLU A 76 -3.46 -4.27 0.16
N PRO A 77 -4.42 -3.74 -0.62
CA PRO A 77 -4.42 -2.34 -1.05
C PRO A 77 -4.75 -1.32 0.07
N ARG A 78 -5.15 -1.78 1.27
CA ARG A 78 -5.47 -0.92 2.43
C ARG A 78 -4.36 -0.84 3.46
N TRP A 79 -3.20 -1.45 3.20
CA TRP A 79 -2.14 -1.51 4.19
C TRP A 79 -1.51 -0.12 4.46
N PRO A 80 -1.50 0.37 5.71
CA PRO A 80 -1.19 1.78 6.03
C PRO A 80 0.25 2.23 5.71
N HIS A 81 1.18 1.31 5.41
CA HIS A 81 2.60 1.61 5.20
C HIS A 81 3.16 1.20 3.83
N HIS A 82 2.33 1.14 2.78
CA HIS A 82 2.69 0.64 1.44
C HIS A 82 3.96 1.23 0.79
N THR A 83 4.40 2.43 1.16
CA THR A 83 5.57 3.08 0.52
C THR A 83 6.88 2.70 1.19
N ARG A 84 6.84 2.28 2.46
CA ARG A 84 8.04 1.91 3.25
C ARG A 84 8.11 0.43 3.55
N CYS A 85 6.99 -0.28 3.51
CA CYS A 85 6.95 -1.70 3.81
C CYS A 85 7.65 -2.51 2.70
N CYS A 86 8.59 -3.36 3.11
CA CYS A 86 9.31 -4.29 2.24
C CYS A 86 9.21 -5.76 2.69
N ASN A 87 8.28 -6.08 3.60
CA ASN A 87 8.11 -7.45 4.10
C ASN A 87 7.62 -8.35 2.95
N PRO A 88 8.34 -9.42 2.57
CA PRO A 88 7.92 -10.36 1.52
C PRO A 88 6.54 -10.99 1.78
N ASP A 89 6.16 -11.23 3.04
CA ASP A 89 4.84 -11.79 3.39
C ASP A 89 3.68 -10.84 3.04
N HIS A 90 3.97 -9.56 2.81
CA HIS A 90 2.98 -8.55 2.41
C HIS A 90 3.03 -8.26 0.90
N LEU A 91 3.88 -8.95 0.14
CA LEU A 91 4.15 -8.69 -1.27
C LEU A 91 3.66 -9.83 -2.15
N GLU A 92 3.25 -9.49 -3.36
CA GLU A 92 2.82 -10.45 -4.38
C GLU A 92 3.36 -10.01 -5.74
N ALA A 93 3.78 -10.98 -6.55
CA ALA A 93 4.10 -10.75 -7.95
C ALA A 93 2.78 -10.80 -8.74
N VAL A 94 2.33 -9.65 -9.21
CA VAL A 94 1.08 -9.48 -9.95
C VAL A 94 1.35 -8.93 -11.33
N THR A 95 0.52 -9.27 -12.30
CA THR A 95 0.55 -8.62 -13.61
C THR A 95 0.22 -7.14 -13.48
N ARG A 96 0.58 -6.34 -14.49
CA ARG A 96 0.19 -4.92 -14.55
C ARG A 96 -1.33 -4.73 -14.51
N GLU A 97 -2.08 -5.64 -15.12
CA GLU A 97 -3.55 -5.60 -15.13
C GLU A 97 -4.13 -5.86 -13.73
N GLU A 98 -3.63 -6.88 -13.03
CA GLU A 98 -4.01 -7.18 -11.65
C GLU A 98 -3.62 -6.03 -10.70
N ALA A 99 -2.42 -5.47 -10.82
CA ALA A 99 -2.00 -4.30 -10.04
C ALA A 99 -2.93 -3.10 -10.26
N LEU A 100 -3.42 -2.88 -11.48
CA LEU A 100 -4.40 -1.84 -11.78
C LEU A 100 -5.80 -2.19 -11.24
N GLY A 101 -6.17 -3.48 -11.26
CA GLY A 101 -7.39 -4.00 -10.63
C GLY A 101 -7.41 -3.83 -9.11
N HIS A 102 -6.28 -4.05 -8.43
CA HIS A 102 -6.10 -3.76 -6.99
C HIS A 102 -6.18 -2.25 -6.70
N ARG A 103 -5.85 -1.41 -7.69
CA ARG A 103 -6.05 0.05 -7.66
C ARG A 103 -7.46 0.48 -8.06
N ASP A 104 -8.41 -0.42 -8.23
CA ASP A 104 -9.82 -0.07 -8.47
C ASP A 104 -10.54 0.35 -7.18
N TRP A 105 -9.87 1.16 -6.37
CA TRP A 105 -10.46 1.87 -5.24
C TRP A 105 -11.64 2.72 -5.70
N LYS A 106 -11.70 3.12 -6.98
CA LYS A 106 -12.85 3.82 -7.56
C LYS A 106 -14.07 2.90 -7.63
N ARG A 107 -14.00 1.69 -8.21
CA ARG A 107 -15.12 0.73 -8.14
C ARG A 107 -15.37 0.25 -6.72
N ALA A 108 -14.34 -0.03 -5.92
CA ALA A 108 -14.53 -0.41 -4.53
C ALA A 108 -15.25 0.69 -3.72
N ARG A 109 -14.90 1.96 -3.94
CA ARG A 109 -15.59 3.14 -3.36
C ARG A 109 -16.99 3.31 -3.93
N ALA A 110 -17.22 3.00 -5.21
CA ALA A 110 -18.53 3.02 -5.85
C ALA A 110 -19.45 1.88 -5.38
N ARG A 111 -18.90 0.75 -4.93
CA ARG A 111 -19.64 -0.38 -4.36
C ARG A 111 -20.00 -0.21 -2.88
N ARG A 112 -19.40 0.75 -2.17
CA ARG A 112 -19.73 1.00 -0.76
C ARG A 112 -21.20 1.39 -0.62
N THR A 113 -21.89 0.76 0.32
CA THR A 113 -23.28 1.09 0.68
C THR A 113 -23.35 2.16 1.76
N HIS A 114 -22.26 2.41 2.49
CA HIS A 114 -22.19 3.37 3.59
C HIS A 114 -20.92 4.25 3.52
N CYS A 115 -21.01 5.47 4.05
CA CYS A 115 -19.88 6.40 4.14
C CYS A 115 -18.93 6.04 5.32
N ARG A 116 -17.80 6.75 5.45
CA ARG A 116 -16.83 6.51 6.55
C ARG A 116 -17.42 6.68 7.95
N HIS A 117 -18.50 7.46 8.09
CA HIS A 117 -19.21 7.70 9.35
C HIS A 117 -20.44 6.79 9.53
N GLY A 118 -20.62 5.78 8.68
CA GLY A 118 -21.71 4.81 8.81
C GLY A 118 -23.05 5.22 8.17
N HIS A 119 -23.16 6.40 7.55
CA HIS A 119 -24.41 6.78 6.87
C HIS A 119 -24.59 6.07 5.54
N ALA A 120 -25.79 5.52 5.28
CA ALA A 120 -26.13 4.85 4.04
C ALA A 120 -26.08 5.80 2.82
N TYR A 121 -25.57 5.30 1.70
CA TYR A 121 -25.63 5.97 0.40
C TYR A 121 -26.97 5.67 -0.29
N THR A 122 -28.01 6.39 0.13
CA THR A 122 -29.33 6.40 -0.54
C THR A 122 -29.42 7.58 -1.52
N PRO A 123 -30.40 7.62 -2.45
CA PRO A 123 -30.59 8.79 -3.33
C PRO A 123 -30.71 10.11 -2.56
N GLU A 124 -31.33 10.10 -1.39
CA GLU A 124 -31.56 11.25 -0.50
C GLU A 124 -30.26 11.68 0.20
N ASN A 125 -29.39 10.73 0.56
CA ASN A 125 -28.16 10.99 1.30
C ASN A 125 -26.87 10.99 0.45
N THR A 126 -27.00 10.84 -0.88
CA THR A 126 -25.86 10.76 -1.83
C THR A 126 -25.84 11.92 -2.83
N TYR A 127 -24.82 12.77 -2.75
CA TYR A 127 -24.54 13.80 -3.74
C TYR A 127 -23.30 13.44 -4.56
N LEU A 128 -23.33 13.66 -5.89
CA LEU A 128 -22.17 13.51 -6.76
C LEU A 128 -21.47 14.87 -6.92
N ASP A 129 -20.18 14.94 -6.58
CA ASP A 129 -19.39 16.16 -6.79
C ASP A 129 -18.99 16.35 -8.28
N PRO A 130 -18.52 17.54 -8.68
CA PRO A 130 -18.11 17.79 -10.07
C PRO A 130 -16.97 16.89 -10.58
N ARG A 131 -16.29 16.15 -9.70
CA ARG A 131 -15.23 15.19 -10.03
C ARG A 131 -15.79 13.76 -10.16
N GLY A 132 -17.11 13.59 -10.07
CA GLY A 132 -17.81 12.32 -10.21
C GLY A 132 -17.78 11.43 -8.96
N PHE A 133 -17.43 11.96 -7.78
CA PHE A 133 -17.37 11.15 -6.55
C PHE A 133 -18.61 11.32 -5.67
N ARG A 134 -19.12 10.20 -5.13
CA ARG A 134 -20.19 10.19 -4.12
C ARG A 134 -19.72 10.82 -2.80
N GLN A 135 -20.51 11.75 -2.31
CA GLN A 135 -20.40 12.43 -1.03
C GLN A 135 -21.67 12.17 -0.20
N CYS A 136 -21.50 12.00 1.11
CA CYS A 136 -22.62 11.82 2.02
C CYS A 136 -23.19 13.20 2.41
N ARG A 137 -24.48 13.44 2.14
CA ARG A 137 -25.13 14.72 2.44
C ARG A 137 -25.19 14.97 3.95
N ALA A 138 -25.50 13.97 4.76
CA ALA A 138 -25.49 14.07 6.22
C ALA A 138 -24.11 14.45 6.79
N CYS A 139 -23.02 13.92 6.22
CA CYS A 139 -21.67 14.32 6.60
C CYS A 139 -21.33 15.75 6.16
N ARG A 140 -21.94 16.24 5.08
CA ARG A 140 -21.70 17.59 4.55
C ARG A 140 -22.51 18.64 5.31
N SER A 141 -23.76 18.36 5.67
CA SER A 141 -24.60 19.24 6.48
C SER A 141 -24.06 19.41 7.90
N GLY A 142 -23.45 18.38 8.48
CA GLY A 142 -22.78 18.45 9.78
C GLY A 142 -21.45 19.22 9.80
N ARG A 143 -20.91 19.61 8.63
CA ARG A 143 -19.67 20.39 8.52
C ARG A 143 -19.90 21.91 8.41
N ASP A 144 -21.16 22.35 8.36
CA ASP A 144 -21.53 23.74 8.03
C ASP A 144 -22.02 24.54 9.25
N LYS A 145 -21.48 24.27 10.45
CA LYS A 145 -21.76 25.03 11.68
C LYS A 145 -20.53 25.28 12.56
N SER A 146 -19.44 25.75 11.97
CA SER A 146 -18.38 26.43 12.72
C SER A 146 -17.68 27.45 11.81
N ARG A 147 -18.27 28.63 11.73
CA ARG A 147 -17.60 29.89 11.40
C ARG A 147 -17.91 30.86 12.52
#